data_AF-A0A2N2BTW5-F1
#
_entry.id   AF-A0A2N2BTW5-F1
#
_cell.length_a   1.000
_cell.length_b   1.000
_cell.length_c   1.000
_cell.angle_alpha   90.00
_cell.angle_beta   90.00
_cell.angle_gamma   90.00
#
_symmetry.space_group_name_H-M   'P 1'
#
loop_
_entity.id
_entity.type
_entity.pdbx_description
1 polymer ?
#
loop_
_entity_poly.entity_id
_entity_poly.type
_entity_poly.pdbx_seq_one_letter_code
_entity_poly.pdbx_strand_id
1 'polypeptide(L)'
;MTLQEVKDYLRIDYEDDDVYISDLIDIADFYIDKAVGAEYKNKPAYEKIAILVQKKIIKDMYDERSTTVTERTKQSIIVTTIFENLESAQWEA
;
A
#
# COMPACT_ATOMS: atom_id res chain seq x y z
N MET A 1 1.63 6.19 9.48
CA MET A 1 2.25 4.89 9.84
C MET A 1 3.75 5.02 9.68
N THR A 2 4.53 4.40 10.54
CA THR A 2 6.00 4.48 10.54
C THR A 2 6.63 3.25 9.88
N LEU A 3 7.88 3.40 9.44
CA LEU A 3 8.68 2.31 8.88
C LEU A 3 8.79 1.11 9.85
N GLN A 4 9.08 1.37 11.14
CA GLN A 4 9.21 0.32 12.15
C GLN A 4 7.91 -0.48 12.32
N GLU A 5 6.75 0.18 12.37
CA GLU A 5 5.46 -0.50 12.49
C GLU A 5 5.17 -1.46 11.33
N VAL A 6 5.71 -1.15 10.14
CA VAL A 6 5.59 -1.98 8.96
C VAL A 6 6.61 -3.11 8.97
N LYS A 7 7.86 -2.84 9.36
CA LYS A 7 8.90 -3.87 9.55
C LYS A 7 8.46 -4.91 10.57
N ASP A 8 7.89 -4.49 11.69
CA ASP A 8 7.34 -5.38 12.71
C ASP A 8 6.19 -6.24 12.16
N TYR A 9 5.34 -5.65 11.30
CA TYR A 9 4.23 -6.35 10.66
C TYR A 9 4.69 -7.36 9.60
N LEU A 10 5.71 -7.01 8.82
CA LEU A 10 6.33 -7.88 7.80
C LEU A 10 7.32 -8.89 8.41
N ARG A 11 7.68 -8.73 9.68
CA ARG A 11 8.71 -9.51 10.40
C ARG A 11 10.09 -9.38 9.76
N ILE A 12 10.45 -8.15 9.41
CA ILE A 12 11.76 -7.78 8.82
C ILE A 12 12.62 -7.15 9.92
N ASP A 13 13.81 -7.70 10.12
CA ASP A 13 14.78 -7.24 11.12
C ASP A 13 16.03 -6.57 10.51
N TYR A 14 16.17 -6.61 9.19
CA TYR A 14 17.25 -5.97 8.43
C TYR A 14 16.84 -4.60 7.88
N GLU A 15 17.83 -3.80 7.44
CA GLU A 15 17.64 -2.41 6.99
C GLU A 15 17.74 -2.25 5.47
N ASP A 16 18.18 -3.27 4.73
CA ASP A 16 18.42 -3.21 3.28
C ASP A 16 17.17 -2.79 2.47
N ASP A 17 15.99 -3.09 3.00
CA ASP A 17 14.70 -2.79 2.37
C ASP A 17 14.03 -1.52 2.92
N ASP A 18 14.66 -0.78 3.84
CA ASP A 18 14.02 0.35 4.53
C ASP A 18 13.55 1.44 3.58
N VAL A 19 14.35 1.74 2.55
CA VAL A 19 13.98 2.70 1.50
C VAL A 19 12.76 2.19 0.73
N TYR A 20 12.79 0.93 0.31
CA TYR A 20 11.69 0.32 -0.44
C TYR A 20 10.40 0.25 0.38
N ILE A 21 10.49 -0.16 1.65
CA ILE A 21 9.33 -0.22 2.56
C ILE A 21 8.78 1.19 2.79
N SER A 22 9.64 2.22 2.89
CA SER A 22 9.21 3.61 3.00
C SER A 22 8.43 4.05 1.75
N ASP A 23 8.92 3.72 0.56
CA ASP A 23 8.19 4.00 -0.69
C ASP A 23 6.82 3.28 -0.73
N LEU A 24 6.75 2.03 -0.27
CA LEU A 24 5.48 1.28 -0.20
C LEU A 24 4.48 1.93 0.77
N ILE A 25 4.94 2.52 1.87
CA ILE A 25 4.09 3.24 2.82
C ILE A 25 3.44 4.44 2.14
N ASP A 26 4.24 5.24 1.43
CA ASP A 26 3.78 6.45 0.74
C ASP A 26 2.81 6.11 -0.39
N ILE A 27 3.13 5.08 -1.19
CA ILE A 27 2.25 4.58 -2.26
C ILE A 27 0.92 4.10 -1.68
N ALA A 28 0.95 3.35 -0.57
CA ALA A 28 -0.27 2.84 0.06
C ALA A 28 -1.11 3.96 0.68
N ASP A 29 -0.51 5.00 1.28
CA ASP A 29 -1.24 6.16 1.80
C ASP A 29 -1.93 6.92 0.66
N PHE A 30 -1.19 7.22 -0.41
CA PHE A 30 -1.72 7.89 -1.60
C PHE A 30 -2.87 7.10 -2.23
N TYR A 31 -2.75 5.77 -2.31
CA TYR A 31 -3.80 4.92 -2.85
C TYR A 31 -5.10 5.02 -2.05
N ILE A 32 -5.02 4.94 -0.72
CA ILE A 32 -6.20 5.05 0.15
C ILE A 32 -6.81 6.45 0.01
N ASP A 33 -5.99 7.50 0.02
CA ASP A 33 -6.45 8.88 -0.14
C ASP A 33 -7.15 9.11 -1.49
N LYS A 34 -6.65 8.49 -2.58
CA LYS A 34 -7.31 8.56 -3.88
C LYS A 34 -8.59 7.75 -3.96
N ALA A 35 -8.63 6.57 -3.33
CA ALA A 35 -9.77 5.67 -3.41
C ALA A 35 -10.97 6.14 -2.56
N VAL A 36 -10.73 6.70 -1.37
CA VAL A 36 -11.81 7.07 -0.43
C VAL A 36 -11.81 8.55 -0.03
N GLY A 37 -10.88 9.36 -0.53
CA GLY A 37 -10.68 10.74 -0.10
C GLY A 37 -9.99 10.84 1.27
N ALA A 38 -9.65 12.05 1.72
CA ALA A 38 -8.92 12.23 2.99
C ALA A 38 -9.82 12.29 4.25
N GLU A 39 -11.15 12.25 4.11
CA GLU A 39 -12.07 12.44 5.23
C GLU A 39 -11.99 11.35 6.31
N TYR A 40 -11.55 10.14 5.97
CA TYR A 40 -11.40 9.04 6.94
C TYR A 40 -10.36 9.37 8.02
N LYS A 41 -9.36 10.21 7.70
CA LYS A 41 -8.32 10.67 8.64
C LYS A 41 -8.91 11.48 9.80
N ASN A 42 -10.10 12.08 9.61
CA ASN A 42 -10.80 12.84 10.65
C ASN A 42 -11.71 11.97 11.55
N LYS A 43 -11.80 10.67 11.29
CA LYS A 43 -12.71 9.76 12.00
C LYS A 43 -11.90 8.60 12.63
N PRO A 44 -11.67 8.59 13.95
CA PRO A 44 -10.78 7.62 14.62
C PRO A 44 -11.11 6.14 14.38
N ALA A 45 -12.39 5.81 14.17
CA ALA A 45 -12.81 4.45 13.85
C ALA A 45 -12.39 4.02 12.43
N TYR A 46 -12.41 4.95 11.47
CA TYR A 46 -12.07 4.70 10.08
C TYR A 46 -10.57 4.77 9.84
N GLU A 47 -9.86 5.61 10.60
CA GLU A 47 -8.39 5.64 10.61
C GLU A 47 -7.79 4.26 10.97
N LYS A 48 -8.35 3.58 11.97
CA LYS A 48 -7.93 2.20 12.32
C LYS A 48 -8.15 1.20 11.20
N ILE A 49 -9.24 1.36 10.46
CA ILE A 49 -9.56 0.52 9.29
C ILE A 49 -8.59 0.83 8.15
N ALA A 50 -8.31 2.11 7.90
CA ALA A 50 -7.34 2.54 6.89
C ALA A 50 -5.94 1.98 7.16
N ILE A 51 -5.48 2.00 8.42
CA ILE A 51 -4.19 1.40 8.82
C ILE A 51 -4.15 -0.11 8.50
N LEU A 52 -5.24 -0.84 8.75
CA LEU A 52 -5.30 -2.27 8.42
C LEU A 52 -5.22 -2.52 6.91
N VAL A 53 -5.92 -1.70 6.12
CA VAL A 53 -5.87 -1.76 4.66
C VAL A 53 -4.47 -1.40 4.16
N GLN A 54 -3.87 -0.34 4.67
CA GLN A 54 -2.53 0.11 4.30
C GLN A 54 -1.49 -0.99 4.54
N LYS A 55 -1.53 -1.65 5.72
CA LYS A 55 -0.68 -2.81 6.03
C LYS A 55 -0.87 -3.97 5.04
N LYS A 56 -2.11 -4.26 4.68
CA LYS A 56 -2.42 -5.34 3.72
C LYS A 56 -1.86 -5.05 2.33
N ILE A 57 -2.05 -3.82 1.83
CA ILE A 57 -1.51 -3.38 0.53
C ILE A 57 0.03 -3.47 0.55
N ILE A 58 0.69 -2.94 1.58
CA ILE A 58 2.15 -2.98 1.69
C ILE A 58 2.67 -4.42 1.69
N LYS A 59 2.04 -5.32 2.45
CA LYS A 59 2.44 -6.74 2.47
C LYS A 59 2.24 -7.40 1.12
N ASP A 60 1.14 -7.13 0.43
CA ASP A 60 0.89 -7.70 -0.88
C ASP A 60 1.93 -7.19 -1.90
N MET A 61 2.25 -5.90 -1.91
CA MET A 61 3.31 -5.32 -2.76
C MET A 61 4.70 -5.87 -2.42
N TYR A 62 5.01 -6.03 -1.14
CA TYR A 62 6.29 -6.56 -0.67
C TYR A 62 6.44 -8.06 -0.98
N ASP A 63 5.39 -8.86 -0.78
CA ASP A 63 5.38 -10.29 -1.08
C ASP A 63 5.48 -10.55 -2.59
N GLU A 64 4.81 -9.73 -3.42
CA GLU A 64 4.90 -9.83 -4.89
C GLU A 64 6.31 -9.58 -5.43
N ARG A 65 7.13 -8.80 -4.72
CA ARG A 65 8.57 -8.63 -5.00
C ARG A 65 9.39 -9.87 -4.62
N SER A 66 8.96 -10.64 -3.63
CA SER A 66 9.56 -11.92 -3.25
C SER A 66 9.16 -13.00 -4.28
N THR A 67 10.12 -13.44 -5.09
CA THR A 67 10.01 -14.25 -6.32
C THR A 67 9.43 -15.68 -6.19
N THR A 68 8.51 -15.95 -5.26
CA THR A 68 7.74 -17.21 -5.28
C THR A 68 6.48 -17.01 -6.10
N VAL A 69 6.60 -17.09 -7.42
CA VAL A 69 5.47 -17.07 -8.36
C VAL A 69 4.58 -18.29 -8.08
N THR A 70 3.61 -18.13 -7.19
CA THR A 70 2.47 -19.04 -7.09
C THR A 70 1.37 -18.49 -7.99
N GLU A 71 0.72 -19.35 -8.77
CA GLU A 71 -0.21 -19.03 -9.88
C GLU A 71 -1.47 -18.19 -9.51
N ARG A 72 -1.50 -17.55 -8.34
CA ARG A 72 -2.51 -16.58 -7.89
C ARG A 72 -2.22 -15.13 -8.27
N THR A 73 -1.17 -14.85 -9.05
CA THR A 73 -0.89 -13.52 -9.65
C THR A 73 -1.94 -13.10 -10.71
N LYS A 74 -3.12 -13.72 -10.74
CA LYS A 74 -4.24 -13.27 -11.55
C LYS A 74 -4.98 -12.19 -10.76
N GLN A 75 -4.78 -10.96 -11.19
CA GLN A 75 -5.46 -9.74 -10.72
C GLN A 75 -5.03 -9.30 -9.32
N SER A 76 -3.85 -8.71 -9.23
CA SER A 76 -3.62 -7.72 -8.18
C SER A 76 -4.55 -6.54 -8.51
N ILE A 77 -5.78 -6.57 -7.97
CA ILE A 77 -6.80 -5.51 -8.12
C ILE A 77 -6.16 -4.14 -7.81
N ILE A 78 -5.21 -4.14 -6.86
CA ILE A 78 -4.39 -3.00 -6.50
C ILE A 78 -3.61 -2.47 -7.71
N VAL A 79 -2.93 -3.31 -8.51
CA VAL A 79 -2.21 -2.88 -9.72
C VAL A 79 -3.17 -2.33 -10.78
N THR A 80 -4.33 -2.97 -10.99
CA THR A 80 -5.34 -2.46 -11.91
C THR A 80 -5.87 -1.10 -11.46
N THR A 81 -6.18 -0.94 -10.17
CA THR A 81 -6.62 0.34 -9.61
C THR A 81 -5.50 1.39 -9.57
N ILE A 82 -4.22 0.99 -9.47
CA ILE A 82 -3.07 1.88 -9.65
C ILE A 82 -3.04 2.41 -11.08
N PHE A 83 -3.15 1.53 -12.09
CA PHE A 83 -3.21 1.96 -13.49
C PHE A 83 -4.43 2.87 -13.76
N GLU A 84 -5.61 2.51 -13.26
CA GLU A 84 -6.83 3.33 -13.43
C GLU A 84 -6.70 4.71 -12.77
N ASN A 85 -6.07 4.82 -11.59
CA ASN A 85 -5.82 6.09 -10.92
C ASN A 85 -4.74 6.95 -11.61
N LEU A 86 -3.71 6.31 -12.17
CA LEU A 86 -2.69 7.01 -12.94
C LEU A 86 -3.25 7.51 -14.29
N GLU A 87 -4.08 6.69 -14.94
CA GLU A 87 -4.79 7.07 -16.15
C GLU A 87 -5.74 8.24 -15.88
N SER A 88 -6.51 8.23 -14.79
CA SER A 88 -7.43 9.32 -14.45
C SER A 88 -6.72 10.66 -14.20
N ALA A 89 -5.53 10.64 -13.60
CA ALA A 89 -4.70 11.83 -13.40
C ALA A 89 -4.24 12.48 -14.73
N GLN A 90 -4.13 11.71 -15.82
CA GLN A 90 -3.73 12.22 -17.14
C GLN A 90 -4.83 13.04 -17.83
N TRP A 91 -6.09 12.89 -17.43
CA TRP A 91 -7.24 13.60 -18.01
C TRP A 91 -7.66 14.85 -17.20
N GLU A 92 -7.01 15.12 -16.07
CA GLU A 92 -7.29 16.29 -15.20
C GLU A 92 -6.32 17.48 -15.43
N ALA A 93 -5.44 17.42 -16.44
CA ALA A 93 -4.48 18.47 -16.80
C ALA A 93 -4.91 19.26 -18.05
#